data_AF-A0A6L7S228-F1
#
_entry.id   AF-A0A6L7S228-F1
#
_cell.length_a   1.000
_cell.length_b   1.000
_cell.length_c   1.000
_cell.angle_alpha   90.00
_cell.angle_beta   90.00
_cell.angle_gamma   90.00
#
_symmetry.space_group_name_H-M   'P 1'
#
loop_
_entity.id
_entity.type
_entity.pdbx_description
1 polymer ?
#
loop_
_entity_poly.entity_id
_entity_poly.type
_entity_poly.pdbx_seq_one_letter_code
_entity_poly.pdbx_strand_id
1 'polypeptide(L)'
;MTMTLGVLGFAVLGPAVLLPLSFAGLLALWAGFGLASSLVLARGGLVITWPEHQQERPTVFAAQFWLGHAGWLLAYPLAGCLGNVAGLEPALVLFSGLAAVAALASTEARPAEGPLQRLHWPPDLPVDDPHLCDDSASGPGHAGRHDCHISDLHPCRAGSAA
;
A
#
# COMPACT_ATOMS: atom_id res chain seq x y z
N MET A 1 8.12 -1.37 -7.46
CA MET A 1 8.62 -0.72 -8.70
C MET A 1 7.77 0.46 -9.18
N THR A 2 6.42 0.42 -9.13
CA THR A 2 5.60 1.55 -9.62
C THR A 2 5.52 2.74 -8.66
N MET A 3 5.51 2.52 -7.34
CA MET A 3 5.49 3.62 -6.37
C MET A 3 6.78 4.43 -6.35
N THR A 4 7.93 3.73 -6.45
CA THR A 4 9.25 4.36 -6.54
C THR A 4 9.35 5.24 -7.80
N LEU A 5 8.74 4.82 -8.90
CA LEU A 5 8.66 5.63 -10.13
C LEU A 5 7.86 6.92 -9.91
N GLY A 6 6.75 6.86 -9.18
CA GLY A 6 5.97 8.05 -8.82
C GLY A 6 6.77 9.04 -7.98
N VAL A 7 7.45 8.56 -6.94
CA VAL A 7 8.30 9.40 -6.07
C VAL A 7 9.48 10.00 -6.84
N LEU A 8 10.14 9.22 -7.71
CA LEU A 8 11.17 9.72 -8.62
C LEU A 8 10.63 10.77 -9.58
N GLY A 9 9.36 10.66 -10.01
CA GLY A 9 8.69 11.68 -10.81
C GLY A 9 8.68 13.05 -10.12
N PHE A 10 8.35 13.11 -8.82
CA PHE A 10 8.43 14.35 -8.04
C PHE A 10 9.87 14.87 -7.89
N ALA A 11 10.84 13.98 -7.70
CA ALA A 11 12.25 14.32 -7.58
C ALA A 11 12.82 14.92 -8.88
N VAL A 12 12.34 14.47 -10.04
CA VAL A 12 12.81 14.95 -11.35
C VAL A 12 12.05 16.20 -11.82
N LEU A 13 10.74 16.28 -11.56
CA LEU A 13 9.92 17.40 -12.01
C LEU A 13 10.09 18.65 -11.15
N GLY A 14 10.36 18.51 -9.85
CA GLY A 14 10.56 19.65 -8.92
C GLY A 14 11.52 20.73 -9.41
N PRO A 15 12.76 20.39 -9.82
CA PRO A 15 13.74 21.37 -10.27
C PRO A 15 13.37 22.05 -11.59
N ALA A 16 12.42 21.50 -12.36
CA ALA A 16 11.99 22.10 -13.63
C ALA A 16 11.40 23.50 -13.44
N VAL A 17 10.95 23.85 -12.23
CA VAL A 17 10.50 25.21 -11.90
C VAL A 17 11.58 26.28 -12.07
N LEU A 18 12.87 25.90 -12.03
CA LEU A 18 14.00 26.82 -12.22
C LEU A 18 14.24 27.18 -13.68
N LEU A 19 13.58 26.49 -14.62
CA LEU A 19 13.67 26.81 -16.04
C LEU A 19 12.69 27.93 -16.41
N PRO A 20 13.02 28.76 -17.42
CA PRO A 20 12.08 29.74 -17.96
C PRO A 20 10.96 29.04 -18.75
N LEU A 21 9.98 28.51 -18.04
CA LEU A 21 8.86 27.77 -18.62
C LEU A 21 7.82 28.73 -19.21
N SER A 22 7.36 28.42 -20.42
CA SER A 22 6.15 29.03 -20.98
C SER A 22 4.91 28.50 -20.27
N PHE A 23 3.74 29.12 -20.48
CA PHE A 23 2.47 28.63 -19.92
C PHE A 23 2.19 27.15 -20.27
N ALA A 24 2.53 26.73 -21.50
CA ALA A 24 2.46 25.34 -21.91
C ALA A 24 3.41 24.43 -21.11
N GLY A 25 4.62 24.92 -20.80
CA GLY A 25 5.57 24.24 -19.92
C GLY A 25 5.05 24.07 -18.50
N LEU A 26 4.38 25.09 -17.94
CA LEU A 26 3.72 24.99 -16.62
C LEU A 26 2.59 23.95 -16.64
N LEU A 27 1.77 23.91 -17.71
CA LEU A 27 0.72 22.89 -17.84
C LEU A 27 1.29 21.47 -17.94
N ALA A 28 2.38 21.29 -18.70
CA ALA A 28 3.07 20.01 -18.80
C ALA A 28 3.64 19.58 -17.43
N LEU A 29 4.24 20.52 -16.69
CA LEU A 29 4.75 20.28 -15.35
C LEU A 29 3.64 19.90 -14.37
N TRP A 30 2.52 20.62 -14.41
CA TRP A 30 1.32 20.31 -13.63
C TRP A 30 0.77 18.91 -13.94
N ALA A 31 0.66 18.56 -15.21
CA ALA A 31 0.22 17.23 -15.64
C ALA A 31 1.19 16.13 -15.18
N GLY A 32 2.50 16.39 -15.25
CA GLY A 32 3.54 15.50 -14.75
C GLY A 32 3.42 15.23 -13.25
N PHE A 33 3.20 16.28 -12.44
CA PHE A 33 2.93 16.13 -11.01
C PHE A 33 1.63 15.36 -10.74
N GLY A 34 0.58 15.57 -11.53
CA GLY A 34 -0.67 14.80 -11.44
C GLY A 34 -0.47 13.30 -11.71
N LEU A 35 0.33 12.97 -12.72
CA LEU A 35 0.69 11.58 -13.03
C LEU A 35 1.53 10.95 -11.91
N ALA A 36 2.55 11.66 -11.42
CA ALA A 36 3.38 11.22 -10.31
C ALA A 36 2.54 10.98 -9.04
N SER A 37 1.63 11.90 -8.72
CA SER A 37 0.68 11.78 -7.61
C SER A 37 -0.19 10.54 -7.74
N SER A 38 -0.71 10.26 -8.94
CA SER A 38 -1.57 9.11 -9.21
C SER A 38 -0.82 7.78 -9.02
N LEU A 39 0.44 7.70 -9.48
CA LEU A 39 1.30 6.52 -9.30
C LEU A 39 1.58 6.22 -7.82
N VAL A 40 1.69 7.25 -6.98
CA VAL A 40 1.87 7.11 -5.53
C VAL A 40 0.54 6.75 -4.86
N LEU A 41 -0.56 7.45 -5.12
CA LEU A 41 -1.82 7.25 -4.39
C LEU A 41 -2.50 5.92 -4.73
N ALA A 42 -2.51 5.51 -6.00
CA ALA A 42 -3.27 4.33 -6.45
C ALA A 42 -2.77 2.99 -5.90
N ARG A 43 -1.52 2.92 -5.43
CA ARG A 43 -0.89 1.65 -5.00
C ARG A 43 -0.80 1.47 -3.48
N GLY A 44 -0.98 2.54 -2.70
CA GLY A 44 -1.00 2.44 -1.23
C GLY A 44 -2.10 1.52 -0.72
N GLY A 45 -3.29 1.58 -1.34
CA GLY A 45 -4.43 0.73 -0.96
C GLY A 45 -4.32 -0.73 -1.38
N LEU A 46 -3.55 -1.04 -2.43
CA LEU A 46 -3.44 -2.41 -2.96
C LEU A 46 -2.44 -3.29 -2.20
N VAL A 47 -1.47 -2.68 -1.51
CA VAL A 47 -0.49 -3.42 -0.70
C VAL A 47 -1.16 -4.09 0.51
N ILE A 48 -2.23 -3.49 1.04
CA ILE A 48 -2.90 -3.93 2.27
C ILE A 48 -3.88 -5.09 2.00
N THR A 49 -4.27 -5.30 0.73
CA THR A 49 -5.19 -6.38 0.35
C THR A 49 -4.52 -7.74 0.15
N TRP A 50 -3.20 -7.87 0.39
CA TRP A 50 -2.53 -9.16 0.24
C TRP A 50 -3.13 -10.21 1.20
N PRO A 51 -3.38 -11.46 0.74
CA PRO A 51 -3.95 -12.52 1.56
C PRO A 51 -3.17 -12.83 2.85
N GLU A 52 -1.86 -12.59 2.88
CA GLU A 52 -0.99 -12.91 4.03
C GLU A 52 -1.22 -12.02 5.27
N HIS A 53 -1.89 -10.86 5.12
CA HIS A 53 -2.11 -9.91 6.21
C HIS A 53 -3.55 -9.86 6.73
N GLN A 54 -4.40 -10.86 6.44
CA GLN A 54 -5.83 -10.85 6.83
C GLN A 54 -6.08 -10.37 8.26
N GLN A 55 -5.24 -10.79 9.21
CA GLN A 55 -5.37 -10.47 10.64
C GLN A 55 -4.72 -9.13 11.03
N GLU A 56 -3.74 -8.64 10.27
CA GLU A 56 -2.99 -7.40 10.55
C GLU A 56 -3.51 -6.17 9.77
N ARG A 57 -4.42 -6.39 8.80
CA ARG A 57 -5.03 -5.35 7.94
C ARG A 57 -5.43 -4.08 8.72
N PRO A 58 -6.19 -4.15 9.84
CA PRO A 58 -6.61 -2.95 10.56
C PRO A 58 -5.45 -2.12 11.11
N THR A 59 -4.41 -2.80 11.62
CA THR A 59 -3.22 -2.15 12.19
C THR A 59 -2.40 -1.43 11.11
N VAL A 60 -2.23 -2.06 9.95
CA VAL A 60 -1.51 -1.47 8.82
C VAL A 60 -2.27 -0.28 8.23
N PHE A 61 -3.59 -0.38 8.07
CA PHE A 61 -4.43 0.76 7.66
C PHE A 61 -4.33 1.93 8.64
N ALA A 62 -4.39 1.66 9.96
CA ALA A 62 -4.26 2.70 10.97
C ALA A 62 -2.89 3.38 10.90
N ALA A 63 -1.80 2.61 10.81
CA ALA A 63 -0.45 3.17 10.68
C ALA A 63 -0.31 4.04 9.43
N GLN A 64 -0.84 3.60 8.29
CA GLN A 64 -0.82 4.36 7.03
C GLN A 64 -1.66 5.64 7.12
N PHE A 65 -2.82 5.59 7.78
CA PHE A 65 -3.69 6.74 8.02
C PHE A 65 -2.97 7.80 8.87
N TRP A 66 -2.41 7.41 10.03
CA TRP A 66 -1.70 8.34 10.92
C TRP A 66 -0.45 8.93 10.25
N LEU A 67 0.33 8.11 9.54
CA LEU A 67 1.54 8.57 8.88
C LEU A 67 1.23 9.55 7.74
N GLY A 68 0.18 9.30 6.95
CA GLY A 68 -0.28 10.22 5.92
C GLY A 68 -0.70 11.58 6.49
N HIS A 69 -1.47 11.57 7.57
CA HIS A 69 -1.90 12.81 8.25
C HIS A 69 -0.74 13.56 8.88
N ALA A 70 0.18 12.85 9.55
CA ALA A 70 1.38 13.45 10.13
C ALA A 70 2.25 14.10 9.05
N GLY A 71 2.42 13.43 7.90
CA GLY A 71 3.10 13.99 6.74
C GLY A 71 2.45 15.27 6.22
N TRP A 72 1.12 15.29 6.12
CA TRP A 72 0.37 16.49 5.71
C TRP A 72 0.51 17.64 6.72
N LEU A 73 0.33 17.36 8.01
CA LEU A 73 0.48 18.34 9.08
C LEU A 73 1.87 18.95 9.15
N LEU A 74 2.91 18.19 8.79
CA LEU A 74 4.28 18.71 8.74
C LEU A 74 4.55 19.47 7.44
N ALA A 75 4.12 18.94 6.29
CA ALA A 75 4.41 19.53 4.98
C ALA A 75 3.76 20.90 4.78
N TYR A 76 2.52 21.09 5.26
CA TYR A 76 1.80 22.37 5.13
C TYR A 76 2.52 23.58 5.75
N PRO A 77 2.86 23.58 7.05
CA PRO A 77 3.54 24.71 7.67
C PRO A 77 4.95 24.89 7.10
N LEU A 78 5.62 23.80 6.72
CA LEU A 78 6.97 23.84 6.15
C LEU A 78 6.94 24.48 4.76
N ALA A 79 5.98 24.12 3.91
CA ALA A 79 5.76 24.76 2.62
C ALA A 79 5.33 26.22 2.75
N GLY A 80 4.44 26.53 3.70
CA GLY A 80 4.00 27.90 3.96
C GLY A 80 5.12 28.81 4.45
N CYS A 81 5.88 28.38 5.48
CA CYS A 81 6.99 29.16 6.00
C CYS A 81 8.09 29.33 4.95
N LEU A 82 8.45 28.26 4.24
CA LEU A 82 9.53 28.31 3.26
C LEU A 82 9.13 29.11 2.02
N GLY A 83 7.89 28.97 1.56
CA GLY A 83 7.34 29.78 0.47
C GLY A 83 7.28 31.27 0.82
N ASN A 84 6.99 31.61 2.09
CA ASN A 84 6.95 33.00 2.56
C ASN A 84 8.36 33.61 2.75
N VAL A 85 9.33 32.84 3.26
CA VAL A 85 10.67 33.35 3.60
C VAL A 85 11.64 33.27 2.42
N ALA A 86 11.59 32.18 1.65
CA ALA A 86 12.56 31.90 0.58
C ALA A 86 11.94 31.94 -0.83
N GLY A 87 10.61 31.93 -0.95
CA GLY A 87 9.92 31.85 -2.24
C GLY A 87 9.57 30.42 -2.67
N LEU A 88 8.82 30.32 -3.77
CA LEU A 88 8.25 29.05 -4.22
C LEU A 88 9.31 28.09 -4.82
N GLU A 89 10.30 28.63 -5.54
CA GLU A 89 11.37 27.86 -6.19
C GLU A 89 12.21 27.05 -5.19
N PRO A 90 12.84 27.65 -4.15
CA PRO A 90 13.62 26.90 -3.17
C PRO A 90 12.75 25.96 -2.34
N ALA A 91 11.49 26.28 -2.11
CA ALA A 91 10.56 25.36 -1.46
C ALA A 91 10.36 24.08 -2.28
N LEU A 92 10.07 24.22 -3.58
CA LEU A 92 9.90 23.09 -4.48
C LEU A 92 11.17 22.25 -4.61
N VAL A 93 12.34 22.88 -4.71
CA VAL A 93 13.63 22.18 -4.76
C VAL A 93 13.87 21.38 -3.48
N LEU A 94 13.58 21.95 -2.30
CA LEU A 94 13.72 21.24 -1.03
C LEU A 94 12.80 20.01 -0.98
N PHE A 95 11.51 20.16 -1.29
CA PHE A 95 10.55 19.05 -1.30
C PHE A 95 10.92 17.99 -2.33
N SER A 96 11.48 18.40 -3.46
CA SER A 96 12.00 17.50 -4.48
C SER A 96 13.21 16.69 -3.97
N GLY A 97 14.11 17.34 -3.23
CA GLY A 97 15.21 16.67 -2.51
C GLY A 97 14.71 15.67 -1.48
N LEU A 98 13.69 16.02 -0.69
CA LEU A 98 13.04 15.08 0.25
C LEU A 98 12.44 13.87 -0.49
N ALA A 99 11.79 14.10 -1.63
CA ALA A 99 11.26 13.01 -2.46
C ALA A 99 12.39 12.10 -2.98
N ALA A 100 13.54 12.66 -3.39
CA ALA A 100 14.70 11.87 -3.78
C ALA A 100 15.24 11.00 -2.63
N VAL A 101 15.36 11.57 -1.42
CA VAL A 101 15.77 10.84 -0.22
C VAL A 101 14.78 9.72 0.11
N ALA A 102 13.48 9.98 0.01
CA ALA A 102 12.46 8.95 0.23
C ALA A 102 12.54 7.83 -0.83
N ALA A 103 12.81 8.15 -2.09
CA ALA A 103 13.03 7.16 -3.14
C ALA A 103 14.26 6.28 -2.84
N LEU A 104 15.37 6.87 -2.39
CA LEU A 104 16.56 6.12 -1.98
C LEU A 104 16.31 5.26 -0.73
N ALA A 105 15.61 5.79 0.28
CA ALA A 105 15.26 5.02 1.48
C ALA A 105 14.40 3.79 1.14
N SER A 106 13.55 3.90 0.11
CA SER A 106 12.71 2.79 -0.34
C SER A 106 13.49 1.63 -0.99
N THR A 107 14.69 1.86 -1.51
CA THR A 107 15.53 0.77 -2.08
C THR A 107 16.25 -0.02 -0.99
N GLU A 108 16.51 0.60 0.15
CA GLU A 108 17.12 -0.04 1.33
C GLU A 108 16.10 -0.76 2.21
N ALA A 109 14.81 -0.46 2.04
CA ALA A 109 13.71 -1.17 2.67
C ALA A 109 13.57 -2.58 2.08
N ARG A 110 14.45 -3.50 2.47
CA ARG A 110 14.24 -4.93 2.22
C ARG A 110 12.90 -5.34 2.81
N PRO A 111 12.15 -6.24 2.14
CA PRO A 111 11.04 -6.90 2.80
C PRO A 111 11.65 -7.57 4.03
N ALA A 112 11.23 -7.15 5.20
CA ALA A 112 11.44 -7.95 6.38
C ALA A 112 10.64 -9.22 6.16
N GLU A 113 11.24 -10.21 5.50
CA GLU A 113 10.90 -11.62 5.67
C GLU A 113 11.31 -11.98 7.11
N GLY A 114 10.62 -11.36 8.06
CA GLY A 114 10.77 -11.56 9.48
C GLY A 114 9.61 -12.46 9.92
N PRO A 115 9.89 -13.60 10.56
CA PRO A 115 8.94 -14.69 10.79
C PRO A 115 7.91 -14.33 11.88
N LEU A 116 6.95 -13.46 11.56
CA LEU A 116 5.75 -13.29 12.40
C LEU A 116 4.74 -14.43 12.23
N GLN A 117 5.01 -15.40 11.34
CA GLN A 117 4.30 -16.68 11.31
C GLN A 117 4.63 -17.62 12.49
N ARG A 118 5.58 -17.29 13.38
CA ARG A 118 5.96 -18.18 14.49
C ARG A 118 5.28 -17.90 15.84
N LEU A 119 4.13 -17.21 15.85
CA LEU A 119 3.34 -17.01 17.06
C LEU A 119 1.86 -17.40 16.94
N HIS A 120 1.56 -18.42 16.14
CA HIS A 120 0.38 -19.27 16.35
C HIS A 120 0.84 -20.73 16.33
N TRP A 121 1.46 -21.14 17.43
CA TRP A 121 1.35 -22.52 17.90
C TRP A 121 0.14 -22.54 18.82
N PRO A 122 -1.03 -23.08 18.43
CA PRO A 122 -1.98 -23.57 19.42
C PRO A 122 -1.29 -24.76 20.10
N PRO A 123 -0.93 -24.67 21.40
CA PRO A 123 -0.63 -25.88 22.13
C PRO A 123 -1.94 -26.63 22.31
N ASP A 124 -1.90 -27.92 22.00
CA ASP A 124 -2.90 -28.91 22.39
C ASP A 124 -4.19 -28.95 21.54
N LEU A 125 -4.10 -29.54 20.35
CA LEU A 125 -5.18 -30.36 19.81
C LEU A 125 -4.78 -31.84 19.91
N PRO A 126 -5.54 -32.68 20.65
CA PRO A 126 -5.30 -34.12 20.73
C PRO A 126 -5.31 -34.76 19.34
N VAL A 127 -4.49 -35.80 19.15
CA VAL A 127 -4.30 -36.55 17.89
C VAL A 127 -5.51 -37.41 17.47
N ASP A 128 -6.72 -37.08 17.92
CA ASP A 128 -7.90 -37.93 17.78
C ASP A 128 -9.19 -37.09 17.57
N ASP A 129 -9.21 -36.21 16.56
CA ASP A 129 -10.46 -35.62 16.07
C ASP A 129 -11.05 -36.47 14.91
N PRO A 130 -12.27 -37.01 15.05
CA PRO A 130 -12.88 -37.97 14.12
C PRO A 130 -13.54 -37.29 12.90
N HIS A 131 -12.82 -36.40 12.23
CA HIS A 131 -13.24 -35.77 10.96
C HIS A 131 -12.34 -36.14 9.77
N LEU A 132 -11.54 -37.21 9.90
CA LEU A 132 -10.71 -37.79 8.83
C LEU A 132 -11.20 -39.18 8.38
N CYS A 133 -12.51 -39.47 8.53
CA CYS A 133 -13.14 -40.64 7.93
C CYS A 133 -14.42 -40.20 7.20
N ASP A 134 -14.65 -40.80 6.03
CA ASP A 134 -15.60 -40.46 4.94
C ASP A 134 -15.10 -39.31 4.04
N ASP A 135 -14.58 -39.51 2.82
CA ASP A 135 -14.75 -40.58 1.85
C ASP A 135 -13.48 -40.76 1.01
N SER A 136 -12.88 -41.94 1.10
CA SER A 136 -12.00 -42.45 0.05
C SER A 136 -12.80 -43.38 -0.85
N ALA A 137 -13.27 -42.90 -2.01
CA ALA A 137 -13.32 -43.67 -3.26
C ALA A 137 -13.84 -42.86 -4.45
N SER A 138 -12.94 -42.51 -5.39
CA SER A 138 -13.02 -42.88 -6.83
C SER A 138 -12.66 -41.75 -7.82
N GLY A 139 -11.55 -41.96 -8.56
CA GLY A 139 -11.33 -41.39 -9.91
C GLY A 139 -9.98 -40.70 -10.14
N PRO A 140 -9.07 -41.24 -10.97
CA PRO A 140 -7.79 -40.60 -11.25
C PRO A 140 -7.93 -39.47 -12.28
N GLY A 141 -7.46 -38.30 -11.89
CA GLY A 141 -7.18 -37.18 -12.78
C GLY A 141 -8.32 -36.19 -12.90
N HIS A 142 -8.37 -35.19 -12.02
CA HIS A 142 -8.78 -33.82 -12.32
C HIS A 142 -8.11 -32.91 -11.28
N ALA A 143 -7.11 -32.15 -11.73
CA ALA A 143 -6.56 -31.01 -10.99
C ALA A 143 -7.62 -29.90 -10.98
N GLY A 144 -8.53 -29.96 -10.00
CA GLY A 144 -9.61 -29.00 -9.80
C GLY A 144 -9.19 -27.92 -8.81
N ARG A 145 -8.70 -26.81 -9.35
CA ARG A 145 -8.53 -25.52 -8.68
C ARG A 145 -9.87 -25.11 -8.06
N HIS A 146 -9.99 -25.15 -6.73
CA HIS A 146 -11.16 -24.61 -6.05
C HIS A 146 -11.05 -23.07 -5.99
N ASP A 147 -11.66 -22.41 -6.96
CA ASP A 147 -11.94 -20.97 -6.91
C ASP A 147 -12.88 -20.70 -5.72
N CYS A 148 -12.34 -20.05 -4.69
CA CYS A 148 -13.12 -19.56 -3.56
C CYS A 148 -13.96 -18.36 -4.03
N HIS A 149 -15.21 -18.64 -4.41
CA HIS A 149 -16.24 -17.64 -4.65
C HIS A 149 -16.89 -17.27 -3.32
N ILE A 150 -16.53 -16.11 -2.76
CA ILE A 150 -17.25 -15.49 -1.65
C ILE A 150 -18.60 -15.02 -2.21
N SER A 151 -19.67 -15.74 -1.86
CA SER A 151 -21.04 -15.36 -2.17
C SER A 151 -21.63 -14.65 -0.95
N ASP A 152 -21.96 -13.37 -1.08
CA ASP A 152 -22.51 -12.48 -0.05
C ASP A 152 -23.99 -12.75 0.29
N LEU A 153 -24.39 -14.02 0.39
CA LEU A 153 -25.76 -14.40 0.74
C LEU A 153 -25.77 -15.51 1.80
N HIS A 154 -25.68 -15.12 3.07
CA HIS A 154 -26.20 -15.91 4.18
C HIS A 154 -27.67 -15.53 4.39
N PRO A 155 -28.60 -16.50 4.55
CA PRO A 155 -28.71 -17.19 5.83
C PRO A 155 -29.08 -18.68 5.72
N CYS A 156 -28.25 -19.56 6.31
CA CYS A 156 -28.69 -20.93 6.59
C CYS A 156 -29.41 -20.93 7.95
N ARG A 157 -30.75 -20.93 7.91
CA ARG A 157 -31.59 -21.25 9.08
C ARG A 157 -31.92 -22.75 8.99
N ALA A 158 -31.18 -23.57 9.72
CA ALA A 158 -31.54 -24.98 9.91
C ALA A 158 -32.67 -25.09 10.94
N GLY A 159 -33.67 -25.92 10.62
CA GLY A 159 -34.91 -26.06 11.37
C GLY A 159 -34.75 -26.75 12.72
N SER A 160 -35.61 -26.35 13.67
CA SER A 160 -35.99 -27.14 14.83
C SER A 160 -37.07 -28.11 14.40
N ALA A 161 -36.76 -29.41 14.40
CA ALA A 161 -37.75 -30.47 14.37
C ALA A 161 -38.36 -30.63 15.78
N ALA A 162 -39.69 -30.65 15.85
CA ALA A 162 -40.49 -31.29 16.90
C ALA A 162 -41.79 -31.77 16.26
#